data_AF-A0A6F9WR27-F1
#
_entry.id   AF-A0A6F9WR27-F1
#
_cell.length_a   1.000
_cell.length_b   1.000
_cell.length_c   1.000
_cell.angle_alpha   90.00
_cell.angle_beta   90.00
_cell.angle_gamma   90.00
#
_symmetry.space_group_name_H-M   'P 1'
#
loop_
_entity.id
_entity.type
_entity.pdbx_description
1 polymer ?
#
loop_
_entity_poly.entity_id
_entity_poly.type
_entity_poly.pdbx_seq_one_letter_code
_entity_poly.pdbx_strand_id
1 'polypeptide(L)'
;MNGVYTQAYNRKHGKDGHVFKGRFKSVLVEKESHLIELCRYVVLNTVRAGIVEQPEQYRWSSYLPTIGKADVPAFLCTDWLLANFSSSLSESRRLYRRFVKEGMAASVSPWAKLAGQIILGTEEFIQNAKEMIGGRETIREIPRQQRHVGRPAAAEIFLLEAVADKQERNRLIRHAYGTYGYTLTEIAQALGVHYTTISKVINCGKK
;
A
#
# COMPACT_ATOMS: atom_id res chain seq x y z
N MET A 1 3.76 9.97 -18.97
CA MET A 1 3.14 11.06 -18.19
C MET A 1 4.17 12.05 -17.59
N ASN A 2 5.23 11.60 -16.91
CA ASN A 2 6.10 12.52 -16.14
C ASN A 2 7.19 13.26 -16.94
N GLY A 3 7.49 12.84 -18.17
CA GLY A 3 8.59 13.40 -18.97
C GLY A 3 8.36 14.85 -19.39
N VAL A 4 7.16 15.18 -19.87
CA VAL A 4 6.83 16.53 -20.36
C VAL A 4 6.90 17.57 -19.25
N TYR A 5 6.33 17.29 -18.08
CA TYR A 5 6.42 18.19 -16.92
C TYR A 5 7.87 18.37 -16.46
N THR A 6 8.63 17.27 -16.36
CA THR A 6 10.05 17.32 -15.95
C THR A 6 10.85 18.22 -16.90
N GLN A 7 10.69 18.05 -18.21
CA GLN A 7 11.39 18.86 -19.21
C GLN A 7 10.98 20.34 -19.13
N ALA A 8 9.67 20.62 -19.01
CA ALA A 8 9.17 21.99 -18.89
C ALA A 8 9.68 22.68 -17.62
N TYR A 9 9.65 21.98 -16.47
CA TYR A 9 10.16 22.48 -15.19
C TYR A 9 11.67 22.76 -15.27
N ASN A 10 12.45 21.79 -15.75
CA ASN A 10 13.90 21.91 -15.88
C ASN A 10 14.30 23.07 -16.80
N ARG A 11 13.64 23.20 -17.96
CA ARG A 11 13.85 24.33 -18.88
C ARG A 11 13.49 25.67 -18.22
N LYS A 12 12.38 25.74 -17.49
CA LYS A 12 11.93 26.97 -16.82
C LYS A 12 12.87 27.40 -15.69
N HIS A 13 13.48 26.45 -14.99
CA HIS A 13 14.27 26.73 -13.79
C HIS A 13 15.79 26.56 -13.99
N GLY A 14 16.26 26.31 -15.22
CA GLY A 14 17.68 26.08 -15.52
C GLY A 14 18.26 24.89 -14.75
N LYS A 15 17.45 23.86 -14.52
CA LYS A 15 17.83 22.63 -13.82
C LYS A 15 17.97 21.48 -14.80
N ASP A 16 18.73 20.47 -14.42
CA ASP A 16 18.84 19.19 -15.10
C ASP A 16 18.51 18.04 -14.13
N GLY A 17 18.44 16.81 -14.66
CA GLY A 17 18.16 15.63 -13.85
C GLY A 17 16.68 15.39 -13.51
N HIS A 18 16.46 14.49 -12.55
CA HIS A 18 15.14 13.97 -12.21
C HIS A 18 14.39 14.86 -11.22
N VAL A 19 13.19 15.33 -11.61
CA VAL A 19 12.28 16.07 -10.72
C VAL A 19 11.55 15.13 -9.75
N PHE A 20 11.19 13.92 -10.21
CA PHE A 20 10.43 12.95 -9.41
C PHE A 20 11.34 11.87 -8.83
N LYS A 21 11.16 11.56 -7.54
CA LYS A 21 11.93 10.53 -6.83
C LYS A 21 11.31 9.14 -7.05
N GLY A 22 11.55 8.58 -8.24
CA GLY A 22 11.17 7.21 -8.60
C GLY A 22 9.87 7.06 -9.39
N ARG A 23 9.38 5.81 -9.49
CA ARG A 23 8.16 5.46 -10.23
C ARG A 23 6.91 5.78 -9.42
N PHE A 24 5.82 6.13 -10.10
CA PHE A 24 4.50 6.24 -9.47
C PHE A 24 4.07 4.86 -8.95
N LYS A 25 3.27 4.87 -7.88
CA LYS A 25 2.65 3.67 -7.33
C LYS A 25 1.15 3.71 -7.60
N SER A 26 0.58 2.55 -7.92
CA SER A 26 -0.87 2.36 -8.02
C SER A 26 -1.28 1.31 -7.01
N VAL A 27 -2.24 1.66 -6.16
CA VAL A 27 -2.77 0.79 -5.11
C VAL A 27 -4.26 0.65 -5.34
N LEU A 28 -4.75 -0.58 -5.38
CA LEU A 28 -6.16 -0.92 -5.36
C LEU A 28 -6.69 -0.74 -3.94
N VAL A 29 -7.75 0.05 -3.78
CA VAL A 29 -8.29 0.43 -2.47
C VAL A 29 -9.75 0.04 -2.40
N GLU A 30 -10.13 -0.66 -1.34
CA GLU A 30 -11.53 -0.93 -1.01
C GLU A 30 -12.25 0.38 -0.65
N LYS A 31 -13.38 0.62 -1.30
CA LYS A 31 -14.02 1.93 -1.32
C LYS A 31 -14.66 2.30 0.02
N GLU A 32 -15.28 1.35 0.69
CA GLU A 32 -16.19 1.59 1.82
C GLU A 32 -15.43 1.95 3.10
N SER A 33 -14.36 1.21 3.41
CA SER A 33 -13.65 1.31 4.70
C SER A 33 -12.29 2.02 4.56
N HIS A 34 -11.58 1.81 3.46
CA HIS A 34 -10.18 2.25 3.33
C HIS A 34 -10.03 3.57 2.57
N LEU A 35 -10.94 3.90 1.66
CA LEU A 35 -10.81 5.11 0.85
C LEU A 35 -10.99 6.39 1.68
N ILE A 36 -11.93 6.42 2.63
CA ILE A 36 -12.15 7.59 3.51
C ILE A 36 -10.90 7.84 4.37
N GLU A 37 -10.30 6.77 4.89
CA GLU A 37 -9.04 6.82 5.63
C GLU A 37 -7.88 7.32 4.77
N LEU A 38 -7.83 6.92 3.49
CA LEU A 38 -6.83 7.41 2.55
C LEU A 38 -7.03 8.91 2.25
N CYS A 39 -8.28 9.37 2.10
CA CYS A 39 -8.57 10.80 1.97
C CYS A 39 -8.05 11.59 3.17
N ARG A 40 -8.29 11.09 4.40
CA ARG A 40 -7.72 11.69 5.62
C ARG A 40 -6.19 11.67 5.62
N TYR A 41 -5.58 10.57 5.22
CA TYR A 41 -4.13 10.46 5.09
C TYR A 41 -3.56 11.54 4.16
N VAL A 42 -4.14 11.74 2.97
CA VAL A 42 -3.69 12.76 2.01
C VAL A 42 -3.74 14.15 2.60
N VAL A 43 -4.83 14.49 3.28
CA VAL A 43 -5.00 15.80 3.94
C VAL A 43 -3.96 15.99 5.05
N LEU A 44 -3.70 14.95 5.84
CA LEU A 44 -2.78 15.02 6.99
C LEU A 44 -1.31 14.85 6.63
N ASN A 45 -0.97 14.54 5.37
CA ASN A 45 0.43 14.38 4.96
C ASN A 45 1.26 15.64 5.17
N THR A 46 0.67 16.82 4.98
CA THR A 46 1.36 18.11 5.16
C THR A 46 1.66 18.38 6.63
N VAL A 47 0.74 18.02 7.52
CA VAL A 47 0.92 18.09 8.97
C VAL A 47 1.99 17.09 9.41
N ARG A 48 1.90 15.84 8.96
CA ARG A 48 2.87 14.78 9.30
C ARG A 48 4.28 15.05 8.76
N ALA A 49 4.38 15.78 7.65
CA ALA A 49 5.65 16.24 7.11
C ALA A 49 6.22 17.48 7.85
N GLY A 50 5.49 18.02 8.84
CA GLY A 50 5.90 19.22 9.58
C GLY A 50 5.83 20.51 8.76
N ILE A 51 5.11 20.53 7.64
CA ILE A 51 4.99 21.73 6.77
C ILE A 51 4.00 22.73 7.38
N VAL A 52 2.96 22.23 8.03
CA VAL A 52 1.92 23.03 8.72
C VAL A 52 1.52 22.34 10.02
N GLU A 53 0.99 23.10 10.98
CA GLU A 53 0.46 22.54 12.23
C GLU A 53 -0.98 22.05 12.08
N GLN A 54 -1.75 22.69 11.21
CA GLN A 54 -3.15 22.39 10.96
C GLN A 54 -3.39 22.20 9.45
N PRO A 55 -4.23 21.24 9.03
CA PRO A 55 -4.48 20.99 7.62
C PRO A 55 -5.11 22.20 6.91
N GLU A 56 -5.85 23.06 7.63
CA GLU A 56 -6.39 24.31 7.07
C GLU A 56 -5.33 25.32 6.63
N GLN A 57 -4.11 25.26 7.16
CA GLN A 57 -3.04 26.19 6.80
C GLN A 57 -2.45 25.89 5.42
N TYR A 58 -2.71 24.71 4.86
CA TYR A 58 -2.17 24.29 3.57
C TYR A 58 -3.15 24.53 2.43
N ARG A 59 -3.02 25.68 1.76
CA ARG A 59 -3.94 26.12 0.69
C ARG A 59 -3.94 25.23 -0.56
N TRP A 60 -2.87 24.47 -0.81
CA TRP A 60 -2.74 23.63 -2.01
C TRP A 60 -3.31 22.22 -1.78
N SER A 61 -4.47 22.15 -1.13
CA SER A 61 -5.19 20.93 -0.80
C SER A 61 -6.68 21.12 -1.08
N SER A 62 -7.38 20.03 -1.39
CA SER A 62 -8.85 20.02 -1.50
C SER A 62 -9.56 20.16 -0.15
N TYR A 63 -8.83 20.19 0.97
CA TYR A 63 -9.42 20.20 2.31
C TYR A 63 -10.31 21.41 2.57
N LEU A 64 -9.82 22.63 2.29
CA LEU A 64 -10.57 23.87 2.53
C LEU A 64 -11.90 23.92 1.77
N PRO A 65 -11.95 23.64 0.44
CA PRO A 65 -13.20 23.49 -0.27
C PRO A 65 -14.11 22.41 0.31
N THR A 66 -13.55 21.23 0.64
CA THR A 66 -14.31 20.09 1.17
C THR A 66 -15.04 20.46 2.47
N ILE A 67 -14.40 21.21 3.37
CA ILE A 67 -15.01 21.63 4.65
C ILE A 67 -15.82 22.94 4.55
N GLY A 68 -16.01 23.48 3.35
CA GLY A 68 -16.77 24.71 3.10
C GLY A 68 -16.08 26.00 3.54
N LYS A 69 -14.74 26.02 3.60
CA LYS A 69 -13.93 27.22 3.89
C LYS A 69 -13.36 27.89 2.63
N ALA A 70 -13.66 27.35 1.46
CA ALA A 70 -13.32 27.91 0.15
C ALA A 70 -14.34 27.41 -0.89
N ASP A 71 -14.38 28.06 -2.04
CA ASP A 71 -15.21 27.61 -3.17
C ASP A 71 -14.71 26.27 -3.69
N VAL A 72 -15.65 25.42 -4.13
CA VAL A 72 -15.36 24.13 -4.73
C VAL A 72 -15.12 24.33 -6.22
N PRO A 73 -13.89 24.10 -6.73
CA PRO A 73 -13.63 24.19 -8.16
C PRO A 73 -14.45 23.15 -8.94
N ALA A 74 -14.83 23.46 -10.18
CA ALA A 74 -15.66 22.56 -11.01
C ALA A 74 -15.04 21.15 -11.23
N PHE A 75 -13.72 21.02 -11.12
CA PHE A 75 -13.02 19.74 -11.25
C PHE A 75 -12.93 18.93 -9.95
N LEU A 76 -13.38 19.48 -8.82
CA LEU A 76 -13.29 18.83 -7.51
C LEU A 76 -14.65 18.25 -7.11
N CYS A 77 -14.72 16.92 -7.00
CA CYS A 77 -15.89 16.24 -6.45
C CYS A 77 -15.72 16.02 -4.93
N THR A 78 -16.61 16.62 -4.14
CA THR A 78 -16.65 16.45 -2.68
C THR A 78 -17.82 15.60 -2.20
N ASP A 79 -18.83 15.41 -3.05
CA ASP A 79 -20.14 14.90 -2.66
C ASP A 79 -20.05 13.45 -2.18
N TRP A 80 -19.36 12.60 -2.94
CA TRP A 80 -19.18 11.20 -2.56
C TRP A 80 -18.49 11.07 -1.20
N LEU A 81 -17.43 11.84 -0.95
CA LEU A 81 -16.69 11.77 0.31
C LEU A 81 -17.59 12.21 1.49
N LEU A 82 -18.29 13.33 1.34
CA LEU A 82 -19.15 13.90 2.39
C LEU A 82 -20.40 13.05 2.65
N ALA A 83 -20.91 12.33 1.64
CA ALA A 83 -22.06 11.44 1.78
C ALA A 83 -21.82 10.27 2.75
N ASN A 84 -20.57 9.92 3.04
CA ASN A 84 -20.23 8.87 4.00
C ASN A 84 -20.46 9.27 5.48
N PHE A 85 -20.74 10.55 5.76
CA PHE A 85 -20.83 11.05 7.13
C PHE A 85 -22.27 11.36 7.57
N SER A 86 -23.05 11.99 6.71
CA SER A 86 -24.44 12.38 6.97
C SER A 86 -25.17 12.68 5.65
N SER A 87 -26.50 12.70 5.70
CA SER A 87 -27.35 13.21 4.61
C SER A 87 -27.37 14.74 4.53
N SER A 88 -27.05 15.43 5.63
CA SER A 88 -26.97 16.90 5.66
C SER A 88 -25.55 17.37 5.35
N LEU A 89 -25.39 18.21 4.32
CA LEU A 89 -24.08 18.73 3.91
C LEU A 89 -23.34 19.45 5.05
N SER A 90 -24.06 20.27 5.83
CA SER A 90 -23.47 21.00 6.97
C SER A 90 -22.93 20.02 8.02
N GLU A 91 -23.71 18.99 8.31
CA GLU A 91 -23.34 17.97 9.28
C GLU A 91 -22.19 17.09 8.77
N SER A 92 -22.22 16.70 7.50
CA SER A 92 -21.11 15.96 6.87
C SER A 92 -19.81 16.73 6.92
N ARG A 93 -19.82 18.04 6.66
CA ARG A 93 -18.62 18.89 6.78
C ARG A 93 -18.10 18.94 8.23
N ARG A 94 -19.01 19.02 9.20
CA ARG A 94 -18.67 19.02 10.65
C ARG A 94 -18.02 17.70 11.06
N LEU A 95 -18.66 16.57 10.69
CA LEU A 95 -18.19 15.23 10.99
C LEU A 95 -16.86 14.91 10.28
N TYR A 96 -16.73 15.29 9.01
CA TYR A 96 -15.48 15.12 8.26
C TYR A 96 -14.33 15.93 8.89
N ARG A 97 -14.58 17.18 9.30
CA ARG A 97 -13.57 17.98 10.00
C ARG A 97 -13.12 17.31 11.30
N ARG A 98 -14.08 16.78 12.08
CA ARG A 98 -13.77 16.02 13.30
C ARG A 98 -12.94 14.78 12.99
N PHE A 99 -13.36 13.98 12.02
CA PHE A 99 -12.66 12.78 11.57
C PHE A 99 -11.20 13.04 11.14
N VAL A 100 -10.95 14.14 10.42
CA VAL A 100 -9.58 14.56 10.06
C VAL A 100 -8.78 14.94 11.30
N LYS A 101 -9.35 15.72 12.22
CA LYS A 101 -8.66 16.14 13.46
C LYS A 101 -8.30 14.96 14.35
N GLU A 102 -9.20 13.99 14.51
CA GLU A 102 -8.92 12.75 15.26
C GLU A 102 -7.71 11.98 14.67
N GLY A 103 -7.52 12.04 13.35
CA GLY A 103 -6.38 11.43 12.67
C GLY A 103 -5.05 12.14 12.90
N MET A 104 -5.03 13.36 13.45
CA MET A 104 -3.79 14.07 13.78
C MET A 104 -3.05 13.43 14.95
N ALA A 105 -3.78 12.90 15.94
CA ALA A 105 -3.21 12.16 17.06
C ALA A 105 -2.73 10.76 16.67
N ALA A 106 -3.29 10.19 15.60
CA ALA A 106 -2.95 8.86 15.11
C ALA A 106 -1.75 8.92 14.15
N SER A 107 -0.63 8.31 14.56
CA SER A 107 0.54 8.10 13.69
C SER A 107 0.42 6.87 12.78
N VAL A 108 -0.78 6.26 12.68
CA VAL A 108 -0.97 5.05 11.88
C VAL A 108 -0.98 5.40 10.40
N SER A 109 0.05 4.94 9.71
CA SER A 109 0.12 5.01 8.25
C SER A 109 -0.79 3.93 7.64
N PRO A 110 -1.68 4.27 6.69
CA PRO A 110 -2.48 3.28 5.96
C PRO A 110 -1.61 2.23 5.26
N TRP A 111 -0.37 2.58 4.94
CA TRP A 111 0.59 1.68 4.29
C TRP A 111 1.01 0.49 5.14
N ALA A 112 0.81 0.55 6.47
CA ALA A 112 1.07 -0.59 7.34
C ALA A 112 0.16 -1.80 7.03
N LYS A 113 -1.02 -1.56 6.45
CA LYS A 113 -2.02 -2.58 6.08
C LYS A 113 -1.99 -2.97 4.60
N LEU A 114 -0.92 -2.60 3.89
CA LEU A 114 -0.83 -2.78 2.44
C LEU A 114 -0.45 -4.23 2.08
N ALA A 115 -1.40 -5.01 1.57
CA ALA A 115 -1.17 -6.36 1.10
C ALA A 115 -0.44 -6.36 -0.25
N GLY A 116 0.68 -7.09 -0.32
CA GLY A 116 1.45 -7.26 -1.56
C GLY A 116 1.99 -5.97 -2.18
N GLN A 117 2.04 -4.87 -1.41
CA GLN A 117 2.35 -3.51 -1.85
C GLN A 117 1.37 -2.85 -2.82
N ILE A 118 0.24 -3.49 -3.14
CA ILE A 118 -0.68 -3.01 -4.19
C ILE A 118 -2.15 -3.07 -3.81
N ILE A 119 -2.53 -3.68 -2.68
CA ILE A 119 -3.94 -3.79 -2.28
C ILE A 119 -4.10 -3.29 -0.84
N LEU A 120 -5.11 -2.43 -0.61
CA LEU A 120 -5.50 -1.93 0.70
C LEU A 120 -7.01 -2.17 0.88
N GLY A 121 -7.37 -3.09 1.75
CA GLY A 121 -8.75 -3.55 1.91
C GLY A 121 -8.90 -4.52 3.08
N THR A 122 -10.13 -4.95 3.33
CA THR A 122 -10.43 -6.11 4.18
C THR A 122 -9.80 -7.39 3.63
N GLU A 123 -9.68 -8.42 4.48
CA GLU A 123 -9.18 -9.73 4.04
C GLU A 123 -10.03 -10.34 2.91
N GLU A 124 -11.36 -10.15 2.98
CA GLU A 124 -12.29 -10.58 1.93
C GLU A 124 -12.00 -9.85 0.61
N PHE A 125 -11.83 -8.52 0.63
CA PHE A 125 -11.48 -7.75 -0.55
C PHE A 125 -10.12 -8.15 -1.13
N ILE A 126 -9.14 -8.38 -0.26
CA ILE A 126 -7.82 -8.85 -0.67
C ILE A 126 -7.93 -10.22 -1.35
N GLN A 127 -8.75 -11.14 -0.82
CA GLN A 127 -8.96 -12.46 -1.41
C GLN A 127 -9.65 -12.38 -2.78
N ASN A 128 -10.71 -11.59 -2.92
CA ASN A 128 -11.39 -11.37 -4.19
C ASN A 128 -10.46 -10.76 -5.24
N ALA A 129 -9.63 -9.78 -4.82
CA ALA A 129 -8.66 -9.16 -5.72
C ALA A 129 -7.56 -10.14 -6.14
N LYS A 130 -7.16 -11.11 -5.31
CA LYS A 130 -6.22 -12.18 -5.71
C LYS A 130 -6.79 -13.03 -6.83
N GLU A 131 -8.05 -13.44 -6.71
CA GLU A 131 -8.69 -14.29 -7.72
C GLU A 131 -8.70 -13.62 -9.09
N MET A 132 -8.94 -12.29 -9.12
CA MET A 132 -8.87 -11.50 -10.35
C MET A 132 -7.43 -11.37 -10.92
N ILE A 133 -6.41 -11.43 -10.07
CA ILE A 133 -4.98 -11.34 -10.47
C ILE A 133 -4.42 -12.73 -10.83
N GLY A 134 -5.11 -13.81 -10.44
CA GLY A 134 -4.73 -15.20 -10.65
C GLY A 134 -4.29 -15.50 -12.09
N GLY A 135 -3.28 -16.36 -12.23
CA GLY A 135 -2.73 -16.75 -13.54
C GLY A 135 -1.63 -15.83 -14.10
N ARG A 136 -1.24 -14.77 -13.39
CA ARG A 136 -0.17 -13.84 -13.79
C ARG A 136 1.15 -14.00 -13.01
N GLU A 137 1.27 -15.07 -12.23
CA GLU A 137 2.41 -15.36 -11.34
C GLU A 137 3.74 -15.54 -12.08
N THR A 138 3.68 -15.88 -13.37
CA THR A 138 4.84 -16.14 -14.22
C THR A 138 5.37 -14.88 -14.92
N ILE A 139 4.62 -13.76 -14.89
CA ILE A 139 5.01 -12.50 -15.52
C ILE A 139 6.19 -11.89 -14.76
N ARG A 140 7.37 -11.87 -15.38
CA ARG A 140 8.63 -11.48 -14.72
C ARG A 140 8.73 -9.98 -14.49
N GLU A 141 8.03 -9.19 -15.30
CA GLU A 141 7.94 -7.73 -15.25
C GLU A 141 7.23 -7.24 -13.98
N ILE A 142 6.36 -8.08 -13.39
CA ILE A 142 5.68 -7.78 -12.14
C ILE A 142 6.65 -8.08 -10.99
N PRO A 143 6.87 -7.12 -10.06
CA PRO A 143 7.66 -7.36 -8.86
C PRO A 143 7.17 -8.61 -8.10
N ARG A 144 8.10 -9.41 -7.59
CA ARG A 144 7.78 -10.71 -6.96
C ARG A 144 6.77 -10.60 -5.81
N GLN A 145 6.83 -9.52 -5.03
CA GLN A 145 5.87 -9.25 -3.94
C GLN A 145 4.44 -8.95 -4.41
N GLN A 146 4.28 -8.45 -5.64
CA GLN A 146 2.99 -8.15 -6.26
C GLN A 146 2.39 -9.36 -6.99
N ARG A 147 3.22 -10.36 -7.33
CA ARG A 147 2.74 -11.61 -7.92
C ARG A 147 2.05 -12.53 -6.91
N HIS A 148 2.43 -12.44 -5.64
CA HIS A 148 1.94 -13.31 -4.57
C HIS A 148 1.24 -12.49 -3.49
N VAL A 149 0.25 -11.68 -3.88
CA VAL A 149 -0.50 -10.85 -2.92
C VAL A 149 -1.27 -11.73 -1.94
N GLY A 150 -1.17 -11.42 -0.65
CA GLY A 150 -1.82 -12.12 0.46
C GLY A 150 -1.49 -13.62 0.55
N ARG A 151 -0.25 -13.98 0.23
CA ARG A 151 0.36 -15.23 0.72
C ARG A 151 0.34 -15.25 2.26
N PRO A 152 0.14 -16.42 2.90
CA PRO A 152 0.16 -16.57 4.37
C PRO A 152 1.53 -16.17 4.91
N ALA A 153 1.63 -15.74 6.17
CA ALA A 153 2.91 -15.34 6.75
C ALA A 153 3.91 -16.50 6.71
N ALA A 154 5.20 -16.22 6.52
CA ALA A 154 6.20 -17.28 6.42
C ALA A 154 6.19 -18.20 7.67
N ALA A 155 5.95 -17.64 8.86
CA ALA A 155 5.83 -18.40 10.09
C ALA A 155 4.62 -19.35 10.12
N GLU A 156 3.51 -19.00 9.47
CA GLU A 156 2.31 -19.85 9.36
C GLU A 156 2.56 -21.07 8.45
N ILE A 157 3.45 -20.93 7.46
CA ILE A 157 3.86 -22.06 6.60
C ILE A 157 4.73 -23.05 7.38
N PHE A 158 5.54 -22.55 8.32
CA PHE A 158 6.51 -23.33 9.08
C PHE A 158 6.05 -23.58 10.52
N LEU A 159 4.84 -24.14 10.68
CA LEU A 159 4.34 -24.59 11.98
C LEU A 159 5.33 -25.55 12.64
N LEU A 160 5.62 -25.33 13.93
CA LEU A 160 6.67 -26.02 14.69
C LEU A 160 6.62 -27.55 14.55
N GLU A 161 5.43 -28.14 14.53
CA GLU A 161 5.22 -29.59 14.40
C GLU A 161 5.64 -30.13 13.01
N ALA A 162 5.43 -29.36 11.94
CA ALA A 162 5.78 -29.76 10.57
C ALA A 162 7.28 -29.58 10.25
N VAL A 163 8.01 -28.82 11.07
CA VAL A 163 9.44 -28.53 10.88
C VAL A 163 10.35 -29.56 11.55
N ALA A 164 9.80 -30.43 12.41
CA ALA A 164 10.53 -31.48 13.11
C ALA A 164 11.09 -32.54 12.14
N ASP A 165 10.39 -32.82 11.03
CA ASP A 165 10.88 -33.68 9.97
C ASP A 165 11.65 -32.90 8.89
N LYS A 166 12.86 -33.38 8.57
CA LYS A 166 13.73 -32.81 7.54
C LYS A 166 13.11 -32.91 6.15
N GLN A 167 12.39 -33.99 5.84
CA GLN A 167 11.77 -34.14 4.53
C GLN A 167 10.62 -33.15 4.37
N GLU A 168 9.71 -33.08 5.34
CA GLU A 168 8.58 -32.15 5.29
C GLU A 168 9.04 -30.69 5.32
N ARG A 169 10.02 -30.32 6.15
CA ARG A 169 10.63 -28.98 6.11
C ARG A 169 11.15 -28.64 4.72
N ASN A 170 11.84 -29.56 4.05
CA ASN A 170 12.38 -29.31 2.72
C ASN A 170 11.27 -29.22 1.65
N ARG A 171 10.15 -29.93 1.83
CA ARG A 171 8.94 -29.81 0.99
C ARG A 171 8.33 -28.42 1.16
N LEU A 172 8.13 -27.97 2.40
CA LEU A 172 7.61 -26.64 2.74
C LEU A 172 8.51 -25.51 2.22
N ILE A 173 9.84 -25.65 2.31
CA ILE A 173 10.79 -24.67 1.73
C ILE A 173 10.56 -24.51 0.21
N ARG A 174 10.42 -25.63 -0.53
CA ARG A 174 10.19 -25.58 -1.98
C ARG A 174 8.82 -25.01 -2.31
N HIS A 175 7.80 -25.37 -1.54
CA HIS A 175 6.45 -24.85 -1.69
C HIS A 175 6.39 -23.33 -1.42
N ALA A 176 7.00 -22.87 -0.33
CA ALA A 176 7.13 -21.45 0.01
C ALA A 176 7.84 -20.65 -1.10
N TYR A 177 8.92 -21.21 -1.66
CA TYR A 177 9.68 -20.56 -2.72
C TYR A 177 8.94 -20.54 -4.06
N GLY A 178 8.36 -21.66 -4.47
CA GLY A 178 7.75 -21.87 -5.79
C GLY A 178 6.32 -21.35 -5.90
N THR A 179 5.48 -21.60 -4.91
CA THR A 179 4.06 -21.25 -4.92
C THR A 179 3.82 -19.83 -4.37
N TYR A 180 4.46 -19.50 -3.24
CA TYR A 180 4.26 -18.20 -2.58
C TYR A 180 5.36 -17.17 -2.88
N GLY A 181 6.37 -17.54 -3.67
CA GLY A 181 7.42 -16.63 -4.11
C GLY A 181 8.28 -16.05 -2.97
N TYR A 182 8.42 -16.75 -1.86
CA TYR A 182 9.30 -16.30 -0.77
C TYR A 182 10.76 -16.23 -1.21
N THR A 183 11.47 -15.21 -0.74
CA THR A 183 12.92 -15.11 -0.89
C THR A 183 13.63 -16.11 0.02
N LEU A 184 14.88 -16.44 -0.31
CA LEU A 184 15.69 -17.31 0.53
C LEU A 184 15.83 -16.73 1.95
N THR A 185 15.97 -15.41 2.05
CA THR A 185 16.12 -14.68 3.31
C THR A 185 14.86 -14.73 4.17
N GLU A 186 13.68 -14.53 3.57
CA GLU A 186 12.40 -14.62 4.31
C GLU A 186 12.18 -16.02 4.88
N ILE A 187 12.45 -17.07 4.10
CA ILE A 187 12.34 -18.46 4.56
C ILE A 187 13.36 -18.75 5.66
N ALA A 188 14.60 -18.28 5.48
CA ALA A 188 15.69 -18.46 6.43
C ALA A 188 15.35 -17.83 7.78
N GLN A 189 14.82 -16.60 7.76
CA GLN A 189 14.40 -15.88 8.95
C GLN A 189 13.24 -16.57 9.67
N ALA A 190 12.23 -17.07 8.94
CA ALA A 190 11.11 -17.79 9.53
C ALA A 190 11.53 -19.12 10.20
N LEU A 191 12.54 -19.79 9.67
CA LEU A 191 13.07 -21.05 10.21
C LEU A 191 14.20 -20.85 11.23
N GLY A 192 14.69 -19.62 11.43
CA GLY A 192 15.85 -19.36 12.29
C GLY A 192 17.15 -19.99 11.79
N VAL A 193 17.28 -20.20 10.48
CA VAL A 193 18.48 -20.81 9.85
C VAL A 193 19.16 -19.85 8.89
N HIS A 194 20.38 -20.18 8.48
CA HIS A 194 21.10 -19.37 7.49
C HIS A 194 20.55 -19.58 6.06
N TYR A 195 20.55 -18.54 5.22
CA TYR A 195 19.98 -18.56 3.86
C TYR A 195 20.61 -19.62 2.93
N THR A 196 21.86 -19.99 3.18
CA THR A 196 22.57 -21.04 2.42
C THR A 196 21.92 -22.41 2.58
N THR A 197 21.32 -22.70 3.74
CA THR A 197 20.54 -23.92 3.97
C THR A 197 19.35 -23.98 3.01
N ILE A 198 18.63 -22.87 2.86
CA ILE A 198 17.49 -22.74 1.97
C ILE A 198 17.91 -22.88 0.51
N SER A 199 19.02 -22.21 0.14
CA SER A 199 19.61 -22.31 -1.20
C SER A 199 19.94 -23.75 -1.59
N LYS A 200 20.58 -24.52 -0.68
CA LYS A 200 20.90 -25.94 -0.90
C LYS A 200 19.63 -26.76 -1.15
N VAL A 201 18.58 -26.55 -0.37
CA VAL A 201 17.31 -27.29 -0.52
C VAL A 201 16.64 -27.03 -1.87
N ILE A 202 16.58 -25.76 -2.29
CA ILE A 202 15.96 -25.37 -3.57
C ILE A 202 16.77 -25.86 -4.78
N ASN A 203 18.10 -25.91 -4.67
CA ASN A 203 18.98 -26.35 -5.75
C ASN A 203 19.23 -27.87 -5.75
N CYS A 204 18.85 -28.58 -4.68
CA CYS A 204 18.92 -30.04 -4.62
C CYS A 204 17.88 -30.65 -5.58
N GLY A 205 18.32 -31.08 -6.77
CA GLY A 205 17.50 -31.76 -7.78
C GLY A 205 17.52 -31.17 -9.20
N LYS A 206 18.25 -30.07 -9.45
CA LYS A 206 18.39 -29.46 -10.80
C LYS A 206 19.56 -30.03 -11.62
N LYS A 207 19.75 -31.35 -11.62
CA LYS A 207 20.69 -32.01 -12.54
C LYS A 207 19.94 -32.54 -13.75
#